data_AF-A0A8J7BRE8-F1
#
_entry.id   AF-A0A8J7BRE8-F1
#
_cell.length_a   1.000
_cell.length_b   1.000
_cell.length_c   1.000
_cell.angle_alpha   90.00
_cell.angle_beta   90.00
_cell.angle_gamma   90.00
#
_symmetry.space_group_name_H-M   'P 1'
#
loop_
_entity.id
_entity.type
_entity.pdbx_description
1 polymer ?
#
loop_
_entity_poly.entity_id
_entity_poly.type
_entity_poly.pdbx_seq_one_letter_code
_entity_poly.pdbx_strand_id
1 'polypeptide(L)'
;MRYLLSNGRVPRKSAKPSLRPNEPVSSDRARKLILEHRAGDGLRVLGPLDLRGEPSLYSLPENLTCESLDISDCVNLTTLPLGLHVTHWIELAGSGITRLPKGHGFVLRWRGVQVSDRLAFEPQLMTGQDILNTENVELRRVLIERLGYERFLQQVGGVIRDADTDKGGDRQLICVAFEDDEPLMVLRVTCPSTGHIHILRVPPDMRSCHQAAAWVAGFDNPDDYQPLIEA
;
A
#
# COMPACT_ATOMS: atom_id res chain seq x y z
N MET A 1 64.79 -22.44 41.75
CA MET A 1 63.79 -22.06 40.72
C MET A 1 62.39 -22.16 41.32
N ARG A 2 61.77 -21.02 41.64
CA ARG A 2 60.39 -20.93 42.16
C ARG A 2 59.45 -20.64 40.98
N TYR A 3 58.43 -21.46 40.78
CA TYR A 3 57.32 -21.17 39.88
C TYR A 3 56.16 -20.53 40.67
N LEU A 4 55.73 -19.35 40.22
CA LEU A 4 54.52 -18.65 40.64
C LEU A 4 53.34 -19.20 39.84
N LEU A 5 52.28 -19.67 40.50
CA LEU A 5 50.98 -19.93 39.88
C LEU A 5 50.04 -18.76 40.22
N SER A 6 49.69 -17.96 39.22
CA SER A 6 48.70 -16.89 39.33
C SER A 6 47.29 -17.43 39.08
N ASN A 7 46.41 -17.28 40.06
CA ASN A 7 44.97 -17.53 39.93
C ASN A 7 44.32 -16.46 39.03
N GLY A 8 44.08 -16.78 37.76
CA GLY A 8 43.29 -15.95 36.85
C GLY A 8 41.79 -16.09 37.13
N ARG A 9 41.11 -14.98 37.45
CA ARG A 9 39.65 -14.90 37.49
C ARG A 9 39.09 -14.95 36.06
N VAL A 10 38.18 -15.89 35.80
CA VAL A 10 37.38 -15.92 34.57
C VAL A 10 36.37 -14.76 34.60
N PRO A 11 36.27 -13.91 33.56
CA PRO A 11 35.28 -12.84 33.53
C PRO A 11 33.89 -13.45 33.32
N ARG A 12 32.96 -13.17 34.26
CA ARG A 12 31.55 -13.53 34.09
C ARG A 12 31.01 -12.74 32.91
N LYS A 13 30.54 -13.44 31.86
CA LYS A 13 29.71 -12.85 30.82
C LYS A 13 28.54 -12.14 31.51
N SER A 14 28.45 -10.82 31.36
CA SER A 14 27.29 -10.05 31.79
C SER A 14 26.06 -10.61 31.08
N ALA A 15 25.14 -11.21 31.84
CA ALA A 15 23.85 -11.61 31.32
C ALA A 15 23.15 -10.36 30.75
N LYS A 16 22.64 -10.46 29.52
CA LYS A 16 21.79 -9.40 28.94
C LYS A 16 20.63 -9.16 29.92
N PRO A 17 20.25 -7.91 30.22
CA PRO A 17 19.13 -7.66 31.12
C PRO A 17 17.89 -8.35 30.55
N SER A 18 17.24 -9.19 31.35
CA SER A 18 15.90 -9.69 31.01
C SER A 18 14.97 -8.48 31.00
N LEU A 19 14.36 -8.21 29.84
CA LEU A 19 13.38 -7.14 29.66
C LEU A 19 12.27 -7.30 30.71
N ARG A 20 11.90 -6.20 31.36
CA ARG A 20 10.72 -6.20 32.22
C ARG A 20 9.48 -6.37 31.31
N PRO A 21 8.44 -7.09 31.75
CA PRO A 21 7.18 -7.10 31.03
C PRO A 21 6.72 -5.66 30.78
N ASN A 22 6.39 -5.33 29.52
CA ASN A 22 5.83 -4.04 29.08
C ASN A 22 6.79 -2.83 29.05
N GLU A 23 8.10 -3.04 29.03
CA GLU A 23 9.05 -1.96 28.70
C GLU A 23 8.93 -1.58 27.21
N PRO A 24 8.77 -0.29 26.87
CA PRO A 24 8.76 0.15 25.48
C PRO A 24 10.04 -0.23 24.74
N VAL A 25 9.91 -0.66 23.48
CA VAL A 25 11.04 -1.00 22.60
C VAL A 25 11.10 -0.04 21.43
N SER A 26 12.26 0.08 20.78
CA SER A 26 12.39 0.86 19.54
C SER A 26 11.56 0.25 18.40
N SER A 27 11.19 1.07 17.42
CA SER A 27 10.48 0.66 16.20
C SER A 27 11.15 -0.51 15.47
N ASP A 28 12.48 -0.43 15.27
CA ASP A 28 13.25 -1.51 14.62
C ASP A 28 13.14 -2.82 15.39
N ARG A 29 13.16 -2.74 16.72
CA ARG A 29 13.07 -3.92 17.57
C ARG A 29 11.66 -4.50 17.55
N ALA A 30 10.63 -3.65 17.62
CA ALA A 30 9.23 -4.03 17.53
C ALA A 30 8.95 -4.73 16.19
N ARG A 31 9.34 -4.10 15.08
CA ARG A 31 9.24 -4.64 13.73
C ARG A 31 9.85 -6.04 13.64
N LYS A 32 11.10 -6.19 14.10
CA LYS A 32 11.79 -7.49 14.11
C LYS A 32 11.03 -8.55 14.93
N LEU A 33 10.52 -8.18 16.11
CA LEU A 33 9.78 -9.12 16.95
C LEU A 33 8.46 -9.56 16.31
N ILE A 34 7.74 -8.64 15.67
CA ILE A 34 6.46 -8.92 14.99
C ILE A 34 6.69 -9.86 13.82
N LEU A 35 7.64 -9.54 12.93
CA LEU A 35 7.92 -10.34 11.74
C LEU A 35 8.53 -11.72 12.04
N GLU A 36 9.20 -11.87 13.19
CA GLU A 36 9.68 -13.17 13.66
C GLU A 36 8.62 -13.95 14.45
N HIS A 37 7.39 -13.43 14.59
CA HIS A 37 6.31 -13.99 15.42
C HIS A 37 6.70 -14.21 16.89
N ARG A 38 7.52 -13.29 17.42
CA ARG A 38 8.05 -13.28 18.80
C ARG A 38 7.55 -12.11 19.64
N ALA A 39 6.73 -11.24 19.05
CA ALA A 39 6.07 -10.17 19.78
C ALA A 39 5.00 -10.75 20.70
N GLY A 40 5.07 -10.43 21.99
CA GLY A 40 4.00 -10.73 22.94
C GLY A 40 2.95 -9.62 22.96
N ASP A 41 1.78 -9.94 23.50
CA ASP A 41 0.70 -8.97 23.73
C ASP A 41 1.15 -7.83 24.66
N GLY A 42 0.60 -6.64 24.44
CA GLY A 42 0.96 -5.43 25.17
C GLY A 42 2.30 -4.84 24.73
N LEU A 43 2.81 -5.19 23.54
CA LEU A 43 4.01 -4.60 22.98
C LEU A 43 3.85 -3.08 22.87
N ARG A 44 4.78 -2.33 23.48
CA ARG A 44 4.83 -0.87 23.43
C ARG A 44 6.00 -0.44 22.56
N VAL A 45 5.72 0.36 21.55
CA VAL A 45 6.71 0.87 20.60
C VAL A 45 6.97 2.35 20.88
N LEU A 46 8.25 2.71 20.94
CA LEU A 46 8.70 4.10 20.97
C LEU A 46 8.66 4.65 19.55
N GLY A 47 7.70 5.53 19.26
CA GLY A 47 7.59 6.18 17.97
C GLY A 47 6.72 5.44 16.94
N PRO A 48 6.89 5.78 15.64
CA PRO A 48 6.16 5.16 14.55
C PRO A 48 6.65 3.73 14.29
N LEU A 49 5.74 2.83 13.98
CA LEU A 49 6.00 1.44 13.60
C LEU A 49 5.73 1.26 12.11
N ASP A 50 6.79 0.97 11.35
CA ASP A 50 6.71 0.67 9.93
C ASP A 50 6.73 -0.85 9.72
N LEU A 51 5.68 -1.37 9.10
CA LEU A 51 5.51 -2.76 8.69
C LEU A 51 5.10 -2.85 7.21
N ARG A 52 5.29 -1.80 6.42
CA ARG A 52 4.82 -1.71 5.04
C ARG A 52 5.32 -2.86 4.18
N GLY A 53 4.43 -3.37 3.33
CA GLY A 53 4.76 -4.31 2.25
C GLY A 53 5.22 -5.67 2.73
N GLU A 54 4.92 -6.04 3.98
CA GLU A 54 5.36 -7.30 4.57
C GLU A 54 4.41 -8.45 4.20
N PRO A 55 4.81 -9.37 3.30
CA PRO A 55 3.92 -10.43 2.82
C PRO A 55 3.69 -11.51 3.88
N SER A 56 4.59 -11.66 4.84
CA SER A 56 4.45 -12.63 5.93
C SER A 56 3.60 -12.11 7.10
N LEU A 57 3.17 -10.85 7.07
CA LEU A 57 2.39 -10.26 8.15
C LEU A 57 0.91 -10.64 8.02
N TYR A 58 0.44 -11.56 8.87
CA TYR A 58 -0.96 -11.98 8.93
C TYR A 58 -1.68 -11.58 10.24
N SER A 59 -0.92 -11.22 11.28
CA SER A 59 -1.47 -10.71 12.54
C SER A 59 -0.51 -9.76 13.24
N LEU A 60 -1.07 -8.94 14.13
CA LEU A 60 -0.36 -8.08 15.06
C LEU A 60 -0.64 -8.56 16.49
N PRO A 61 0.27 -8.32 17.47
CA PRO A 61 0.03 -8.68 18.86
C PRO A 61 -1.15 -7.89 19.46
N GLU A 62 -1.89 -8.50 20.38
CA GLU A 62 -2.99 -7.84 21.08
C GLU A 62 -2.46 -6.69 21.95
N ASN A 63 -3.25 -5.63 22.13
CA ASN A 63 -2.86 -4.45 22.91
C ASN A 63 -1.56 -3.75 22.44
N LEU A 64 -1.20 -3.88 21.15
CA LEU A 64 -0.08 -3.16 20.55
C LEU A 64 -0.27 -1.64 20.73
N THR A 65 0.76 -0.96 21.23
CA THR A 65 0.76 0.50 21.38
C THR A 65 1.90 1.12 20.58
N CYS A 66 1.61 2.13 19.76
CA CYS A 66 2.62 2.90 19.02
C CYS A 66 2.11 4.31 18.69
N GLU A 67 3.01 5.19 18.23
CA GLU A 67 2.59 6.55 17.85
C GLU A 67 1.87 6.59 16.50
N SER A 68 2.38 5.84 15.53
CA SER A 68 1.79 5.69 14.21
C SER A 68 2.08 4.29 13.70
N LEU A 69 1.23 3.77 12.83
CA LEU A 69 1.37 2.42 12.29
C LEU A 69 1.21 2.46 10.78
N ASP A 70 2.26 2.07 10.06
CA ASP A 70 2.19 1.84 8.63
C ASP A 70 2.15 0.34 8.35
N ILE A 71 1.00 -0.13 7.88
CA ILE A 71 0.77 -1.50 7.40
C ILE A 71 0.23 -1.48 5.98
N SER A 72 0.58 -0.44 5.20
CA SER A 72 0.25 -0.41 3.78
C SER A 72 0.89 -1.58 3.05
N ASP A 73 0.20 -2.07 2.02
CA ASP A 73 0.63 -3.18 1.15
C ASP A 73 0.87 -4.53 1.90
N CYS A 74 0.42 -4.65 3.16
CA CYS A 74 0.35 -5.92 3.90
C CYS A 74 -0.89 -6.73 3.50
N VAL A 75 -0.84 -7.33 2.31
CA VAL A 75 -2.00 -8.00 1.69
C VAL A 75 -2.64 -9.12 2.53
N ASN A 76 -1.85 -9.77 3.39
CA ASN A 76 -2.30 -10.89 4.23
C ASN A 76 -2.83 -10.46 5.60
N LEU A 77 -2.67 -9.20 5.99
CA LEU A 77 -3.23 -8.66 7.22
C LEU A 77 -4.67 -8.22 6.97
N THR A 78 -5.64 -8.95 7.51
CA THR A 78 -7.07 -8.76 7.23
C THR A 78 -7.87 -8.16 8.38
N THR A 79 -7.28 -8.11 9.58
CA THR A 79 -7.91 -7.58 10.79
C THR A 79 -6.90 -6.85 11.66
N LEU A 80 -7.35 -5.79 12.34
CA LEU A 80 -6.60 -5.16 13.43
C LEU A 80 -6.79 -5.94 14.73
N PRO A 81 -5.77 -6.00 15.62
CA PRO A 81 -5.90 -6.68 16.91
C PRO A 81 -6.79 -5.89 17.88
N LEU A 82 -7.37 -6.59 18.85
CA LEU A 82 -8.08 -5.99 19.97
C LEU A 82 -7.11 -5.14 20.82
N GLY A 83 -7.62 -4.00 21.29
CA GLY A 83 -6.83 -3.10 22.13
C GLY A 83 -5.67 -2.39 21.41
N LEU A 84 -5.60 -2.46 20.07
CA LEU A 84 -4.66 -1.65 19.29
C LEU A 84 -4.81 -0.17 19.70
N HIS A 85 -3.71 0.44 20.11
CA HIS A 85 -3.65 1.85 20.46
C HIS A 85 -2.62 2.57 19.60
N VAL A 86 -3.12 3.41 18.70
CA VAL A 86 -2.32 4.28 17.84
C VAL A 86 -2.67 5.73 18.18
N THR A 87 -1.67 6.54 18.55
CA THR A 87 -1.95 7.89 19.05
C THR A 87 -2.10 8.95 17.96
N HIS A 88 -1.51 8.73 16.77
CA HIS A 88 -1.59 9.68 15.66
C HIS A 88 -2.36 9.08 14.48
N TRP A 89 -1.69 8.32 13.61
CA TRP A 89 -2.28 7.86 12.37
C TRP A 89 -1.95 6.40 12.06
N ILE A 90 -2.85 5.77 11.31
CA ILE A 90 -2.63 4.47 10.69
C ILE A 90 -2.71 4.60 9.17
N GLU A 91 -1.84 3.92 8.45
CA GLU A 91 -1.85 3.81 6.98
C GLU A 91 -2.12 2.34 6.61
N LEU A 92 -3.18 2.13 5.82
CA LEU A 92 -3.75 0.80 5.54
C LEU A 92 -3.87 0.49 4.05
N ALA A 93 -3.52 1.42 3.16
CA ALA A 93 -3.72 1.26 1.72
C ALA A 93 -3.04 -0.03 1.21
N GLY A 94 -3.76 -0.84 0.44
CA GLY A 94 -3.23 -2.11 -0.10
C GLY A 94 -3.14 -3.27 0.91
N SER A 95 -3.57 -3.09 2.15
CA SER A 95 -3.73 -4.22 3.10
C SER A 95 -5.01 -5.02 2.82
N GLY A 96 -5.15 -6.19 3.45
CA GLY A 96 -6.36 -7.01 3.41
C GLY A 96 -7.49 -6.51 4.32
N ILE A 97 -7.30 -5.39 5.04
CA ILE A 97 -8.29 -4.85 5.98
C ILE A 97 -9.44 -4.20 5.22
N THR A 98 -10.66 -4.65 5.53
CA THR A 98 -11.89 -4.17 4.86
C THR A 98 -12.85 -3.41 5.77
N ARG A 99 -12.54 -3.29 7.06
CA ARG A 99 -13.34 -2.56 8.05
C ARG A 99 -12.52 -2.19 9.28
N LEU A 100 -12.96 -1.15 9.97
CA LEU A 100 -12.39 -0.72 11.25
C LEU A 100 -13.36 -0.92 12.41
N PRO A 101 -12.85 -1.08 13.64
CA PRO A 101 -13.69 -1.04 14.83
C PRO A 101 -14.26 0.38 15.00
N LYS A 102 -15.54 0.46 15.40
CA LYS A 102 -16.18 1.75 15.69
C LYS A 102 -15.45 2.48 16.81
N GLY A 103 -15.24 3.78 16.64
CA GLY A 103 -14.61 4.62 17.67
C GLY A 103 -13.12 4.32 17.86
N HIS A 104 -12.42 3.89 16.81
CA HIS A 104 -11.01 3.51 16.84
C HIS A 104 -10.05 4.62 17.32
N GLY A 105 -10.43 5.90 17.20
CA GLY A 105 -9.73 7.03 17.83
C GLY A 105 -8.44 7.52 17.15
N PHE A 106 -7.85 6.75 16.24
CA PHE A 106 -6.72 7.20 15.41
C PHE A 106 -7.17 7.90 14.12
N VAL A 107 -6.27 8.66 13.48
CA VAL A 107 -6.49 9.20 12.14
C VAL A 107 -6.21 8.12 11.09
N LEU A 108 -7.12 7.91 10.14
CA LEU A 108 -6.89 7.02 9.00
C LEU A 108 -6.21 7.78 7.86
N ARG A 109 -5.14 7.19 7.31
CA ARG A 109 -4.49 7.63 6.08
C ARG A 109 -4.63 6.57 4.99
N TRP A 110 -4.66 7.05 3.75
CA TRP A 110 -4.60 6.26 2.53
C TRP A 110 -3.61 6.89 1.57
N ARG A 111 -2.51 6.18 1.26
CA ARG A 111 -1.40 6.69 0.43
C ARG A 111 -0.91 8.07 0.92
N GLY A 112 -0.84 8.26 2.24
CA GLY A 112 -0.39 9.50 2.88
C GLY A 112 -1.45 10.59 3.06
N VAL A 113 -2.66 10.40 2.53
CA VAL A 113 -3.77 11.37 2.63
C VAL A 113 -4.71 10.97 3.76
N GLN A 114 -5.11 11.92 4.60
CA GLN A 114 -6.15 11.66 5.61
C GLN A 114 -7.50 11.39 4.94
N VAL A 115 -8.13 10.27 5.28
CA VAL A 115 -9.44 9.87 4.77
C VAL A 115 -10.37 9.49 5.91
N SER A 116 -11.68 9.50 5.64
CA SER A 116 -12.66 8.91 6.55
C SER A 116 -12.83 7.41 6.28
N ASP A 117 -13.34 6.66 7.27
CA ASP A 117 -13.69 5.24 7.12
C ASP A 117 -14.62 5.00 5.91
N ARG A 118 -15.57 5.91 5.67
CA ARG A 118 -16.48 5.84 4.53
C ARG A 118 -15.74 5.91 3.21
N LEU A 119 -14.77 6.80 3.07
CA LEU A 119 -13.98 6.91 1.83
C LEU A 119 -13.05 5.70 1.65
N ALA A 120 -12.49 5.18 2.74
CA ALA A 120 -11.63 4.02 2.72
C ALA A 120 -12.38 2.73 2.34
N PHE A 121 -13.55 2.46 2.95
CA PHE A 121 -14.23 1.17 2.85
C PHE A 121 -15.53 1.18 2.03
N GLU A 122 -16.06 2.36 1.71
CA GLU A 122 -17.29 2.52 0.93
C GLU A 122 -17.14 3.50 -0.26
N PRO A 123 -16.08 3.39 -1.08
CA PRO A 123 -15.84 4.34 -2.17
C PRO A 123 -16.95 4.37 -3.23
N GLN A 124 -17.74 3.28 -3.34
CA GLN A 124 -18.92 3.20 -4.20
C GLN A 124 -20.00 4.25 -3.93
N LEU A 125 -19.96 4.92 -2.77
CA LEU A 125 -20.91 5.96 -2.42
C LEU A 125 -20.54 7.33 -2.99
N MET A 126 -19.33 7.48 -3.53
CA MET A 126 -18.89 8.69 -4.23
C MET A 126 -19.27 8.58 -5.71
N THR A 127 -19.74 9.67 -6.29
CA THR A 127 -19.89 9.77 -7.75
C THR A 127 -18.59 10.29 -8.38
N GLY A 128 -18.36 9.99 -9.65
CA GLY A 128 -17.24 10.51 -10.42
C GLY A 128 -17.26 12.04 -10.46
N GLN A 129 -18.45 12.65 -10.46
CA GLN A 129 -18.57 14.11 -10.38
C GLN A 129 -18.14 14.66 -9.02
N ASP A 130 -18.49 14.00 -7.91
CA ASP A 130 -18.00 14.39 -6.58
C ASP A 130 -16.46 14.32 -6.51
N ILE A 131 -15.89 13.28 -7.14
CA ILE A 131 -14.44 13.12 -7.24
C ILE A 131 -13.82 14.25 -8.07
N LEU A 132 -14.37 14.57 -9.25
CA LEU A 132 -13.89 15.69 -10.08
C LEU A 132 -13.94 17.03 -9.34
N ASN A 133 -14.97 17.24 -8.52
CA ASN A 133 -15.14 18.47 -7.73
C ASN A 133 -14.28 18.51 -6.45
N THR A 134 -13.48 17.48 -6.18
CA THR A 134 -12.60 17.45 -5.00
C THR A 134 -11.41 18.37 -5.21
N GLU A 135 -11.35 19.47 -4.46
CA GLU A 135 -10.28 20.49 -4.53
C GLU A 135 -8.91 19.95 -4.10
N ASN A 136 -8.88 19.04 -3.12
CA ASN A 136 -7.63 18.43 -2.70
C ASN A 136 -7.21 17.37 -3.74
N VAL A 137 -6.23 17.72 -4.56
CA VAL A 137 -5.67 16.89 -5.64
C VAL A 137 -5.25 15.50 -5.17
N GLU A 138 -4.56 15.39 -4.03
CA GLU A 138 -4.10 14.10 -3.51
C GLU A 138 -5.28 13.24 -3.02
N LEU A 139 -6.29 13.85 -2.40
CA LEU A 139 -7.53 13.15 -2.06
C LEU A 139 -8.26 12.68 -3.31
N ARG A 140 -8.33 13.51 -4.36
CA ARG A 140 -8.97 13.14 -5.63
C ARG A 140 -8.32 11.90 -6.24
N ARG A 141 -6.98 11.83 -6.25
CA ARG A 141 -6.23 10.65 -6.72
C ARG A 141 -6.55 9.41 -5.91
N VAL A 142 -6.58 9.51 -4.58
CA VAL A 142 -7.00 8.41 -3.69
C VAL A 142 -8.41 7.96 -4.01
N LEU A 143 -9.35 8.89 -4.20
CA LEU A 143 -10.74 8.55 -4.50
C LEU A 143 -10.89 7.84 -5.86
N ILE A 144 -10.12 8.26 -6.88
CA ILE A 144 -10.08 7.58 -8.18
C ILE A 144 -9.55 6.14 -8.01
N GLU A 145 -8.45 5.95 -7.29
CA GLU A 145 -7.88 4.62 -6.99
C GLU A 145 -8.90 3.73 -6.26
N ARG A 146 -9.56 4.26 -5.23
CA ARG A 146 -10.55 3.52 -4.44
C ARG A 146 -11.80 3.16 -5.21
N LEU A 147 -12.32 4.06 -6.04
CA LEU A 147 -13.49 3.79 -6.88
C LEU A 147 -13.15 2.79 -8.00
N GLY A 148 -11.91 2.82 -8.46
CA GLY A 148 -11.41 2.07 -9.60
C GLY A 148 -11.62 2.83 -10.92
N TYR A 149 -10.62 2.73 -11.80
CA TYR A 149 -10.62 3.46 -13.07
C TYR A 149 -11.82 3.11 -13.96
N GLU A 150 -12.24 1.85 -14.00
CA GLU A 150 -13.37 1.43 -14.84
C GLU A 150 -14.64 2.19 -14.49
N ARG A 151 -15.04 2.15 -13.22
CA ARG A 151 -16.25 2.81 -12.76
C ARG A 151 -16.12 4.33 -12.84
N PHE A 152 -14.94 4.87 -12.55
CA PHE A 152 -14.70 6.31 -12.70
C PHE A 152 -14.92 6.75 -14.15
N LEU A 153 -14.27 6.10 -15.13
CA LEU A 153 -14.41 6.42 -16.55
C LEU A 153 -15.82 6.17 -17.09
N GLN A 154 -16.54 5.16 -16.59
CA GLN A 154 -17.96 4.96 -16.94
C GLN A 154 -18.83 6.14 -16.53
N GLN A 155 -18.47 6.87 -15.47
CA GLN A 155 -19.25 7.99 -14.94
C GLN A 155 -18.82 9.35 -15.53
N VAL A 156 -17.52 9.56 -15.75
CA VAL A 156 -16.98 10.86 -16.20
C VAL A 156 -16.57 10.90 -17.67
N GLY A 157 -16.43 9.73 -18.30
CA GLY A 157 -15.90 9.59 -19.65
C GLY A 157 -14.39 9.85 -19.72
N GLY A 158 -13.92 10.16 -20.93
CA GLY A 158 -12.53 10.46 -21.22
C GLY A 158 -12.31 10.58 -22.73
N VAL A 159 -11.26 11.29 -23.12
CA VAL A 159 -10.90 11.45 -24.53
C VAL A 159 -10.03 10.26 -24.94
N ILE A 160 -10.49 9.46 -25.91
CA ILE A 160 -9.66 8.43 -26.54
C ILE A 160 -8.60 9.14 -27.39
N ARG A 161 -7.33 9.00 -27.00
CA ARG A 161 -6.16 9.58 -27.67
C ARG A 161 -5.60 8.67 -28.75
N ASP A 162 -5.68 7.36 -28.52
CA ASP A 162 -5.26 6.33 -29.45
C ASP A 162 -6.10 5.06 -29.24
N ALA A 163 -6.24 4.27 -30.29
CA ALA A 163 -6.90 2.97 -30.24
C ALA A 163 -6.31 2.04 -31.28
N ASP A 164 -5.96 0.83 -30.86
CA ASP A 164 -5.42 -0.20 -31.74
C ASP A 164 -5.78 -1.60 -31.22
N THR A 165 -5.29 -2.61 -31.93
CA THR A 165 -5.42 -4.01 -31.55
C THR A 165 -4.06 -4.67 -31.67
N ASP A 166 -3.62 -5.36 -30.62
CA ASP A 166 -2.45 -6.24 -30.67
C ASP A 166 -2.86 -7.69 -30.35
N LYS A 167 -1.88 -8.56 -30.12
CA LYS A 167 -2.13 -9.96 -29.76
C LYS A 167 -2.78 -10.13 -28.38
N GLY A 168 -2.66 -9.13 -27.50
CA GLY A 168 -3.30 -9.08 -26.19
C GLY A 168 -4.74 -8.56 -26.21
N GLY A 169 -5.19 -7.98 -27.34
CA GLY A 169 -6.57 -7.57 -27.57
C GLY A 169 -6.73 -6.14 -28.04
N ASP A 170 -7.97 -5.64 -27.94
CA ASP A 170 -8.30 -4.26 -28.27
C ASP A 170 -7.85 -3.33 -27.15
N ARG A 171 -7.14 -2.27 -27.51
CA ARG A 171 -6.54 -1.30 -26.59
C ARG A 171 -7.03 0.11 -26.89
N GLN A 172 -7.25 0.88 -25.83
CA GLN A 172 -7.60 2.29 -25.91
C GLN A 172 -6.76 3.07 -24.92
N LEU A 173 -6.10 4.13 -25.40
CA LEU A 173 -5.43 5.11 -24.57
C LEU A 173 -6.41 6.24 -24.28
N ILE A 174 -6.79 6.42 -23.01
CA ILE A 174 -7.84 7.34 -22.58
C ILE A 174 -7.24 8.41 -21.67
N CYS A 175 -7.59 9.67 -21.92
CA CYS A 175 -7.13 10.83 -21.18
C CYS A 175 -8.31 11.53 -20.50
N VAL A 176 -8.22 11.74 -19.19
CA VAL A 176 -9.11 12.64 -18.42
C VAL A 176 -8.26 13.84 -17.99
N ALA A 177 -8.62 15.03 -18.48
CA ALA A 177 -7.90 16.25 -18.14
C ALA A 177 -8.41 16.81 -16.81
N PHE A 178 -7.49 17.37 -16.02
CA PHE A 178 -7.79 18.18 -14.85
C PHE A 178 -7.20 19.58 -15.06
N GLU A 179 -7.83 20.60 -14.49
CA GLU A 179 -7.34 21.99 -14.61
C GLU A 179 -6.21 22.30 -13.62
N ASP A 180 -6.22 21.60 -12.48
CA ASP A 180 -5.39 21.81 -11.30
C ASP A 180 -4.40 20.65 -11.03
N ASP A 181 -4.33 19.66 -11.94
CA ASP A 181 -3.46 18.48 -11.80
C ASP A 181 -3.00 17.92 -13.17
N GLU A 182 -1.97 17.09 -13.15
CA GLU A 182 -1.56 16.23 -14.27
C GLU A 182 -2.75 15.38 -14.75
N PRO A 183 -2.99 15.28 -16.07
CA PRO A 183 -4.11 14.49 -16.58
C PRO A 183 -3.97 13.01 -16.20
N LEU A 184 -5.10 12.37 -15.91
CA LEU A 184 -5.16 10.92 -15.78
C LEU A 184 -5.09 10.29 -17.18
N MET A 185 -3.96 9.63 -17.47
CA MET A 185 -3.80 8.79 -18.65
C MET A 185 -3.90 7.32 -18.25
N VAL A 186 -4.75 6.58 -18.96
CA VAL A 186 -4.98 5.15 -18.71
C VAL A 186 -5.00 4.35 -20.00
N LEU A 187 -4.38 3.17 -19.96
CA LEU A 187 -4.50 2.15 -20.98
C LEU A 187 -5.62 1.20 -20.59
N ARG A 188 -6.68 1.15 -21.40
CA ARG A 188 -7.74 0.14 -21.32
C ARG A 188 -7.43 -0.98 -22.30
N VAL A 189 -7.40 -2.22 -21.83
CA VAL A 189 -7.18 -3.43 -22.63
C VAL A 189 -8.36 -4.38 -22.46
N THR A 190 -8.92 -4.85 -23.57
CA THR A 190 -9.99 -5.87 -23.56
C THR A 190 -9.39 -7.20 -23.99
N CYS A 191 -9.28 -8.14 -23.05
CA CYS A 191 -8.72 -9.46 -23.32
C CYS A 191 -9.65 -10.23 -24.30
N PRO A 192 -9.17 -10.71 -25.46
CA PRO A 192 -10.02 -11.29 -26.49
C PRO A 192 -10.56 -12.68 -26.11
N SER A 193 -9.84 -13.42 -25.26
CA SER A 193 -10.22 -14.76 -24.84
C SER A 193 -11.24 -14.79 -23.70
N THR A 194 -11.22 -13.78 -22.83
CA THR A 194 -12.09 -13.74 -21.62
C THR A 194 -13.12 -12.61 -21.66
N GLY A 195 -12.94 -11.61 -22.52
CA GLY A 195 -13.69 -10.35 -22.49
C GLY A 195 -13.37 -9.47 -21.28
N HIS A 196 -12.43 -9.87 -20.42
CA HIS A 196 -12.08 -9.12 -19.22
C HIS A 196 -11.39 -7.80 -19.58
N ILE A 197 -11.77 -6.73 -18.89
CA ILE A 197 -11.25 -5.38 -19.11
C ILE A 197 -10.21 -5.06 -18.05
N HIS A 198 -9.00 -4.70 -18.49
CA HIS A 198 -7.94 -4.18 -17.63
C HIS A 198 -7.77 -2.69 -17.89
N ILE A 199 -7.69 -1.88 -16.85
CA ILE A 199 -7.44 -0.44 -16.97
C ILE A 199 -6.29 -0.07 -16.05
N LEU A 200 -5.22 0.43 -16.64
CA LEU A 200 -3.95 0.70 -15.97
C LEU A 200 -3.57 2.16 -16.17
N ARG A 201 -3.22 2.87 -15.09
CA ARG A 201 -2.64 4.21 -15.21
C ARG A 201 -1.25 4.11 -15.84
N VAL A 202 -0.99 5.00 -16.78
CA VAL A 202 0.30 5.13 -17.48
C VAL A 202 0.76 6.60 -17.42
N PRO A 203 2.03 6.91 -17.72
CA PRO A 203 2.51 8.29 -17.79
C PRO A 203 1.63 9.19 -18.68
N PRO A 204 1.48 10.48 -18.34
CA PRO A 204 0.54 11.39 -19.01
C PRO A 204 0.95 11.74 -20.45
N ASP A 205 2.22 11.55 -20.79
CA ASP A 205 2.84 11.95 -22.06
C ASP A 205 2.84 10.83 -23.11
N MET A 206 2.29 9.67 -22.76
CA MET A 206 2.08 8.54 -23.67
C MET A 206 1.25 8.97 -24.88
N ARG A 207 1.69 8.55 -26.06
CA ARG A 207 1.11 8.96 -27.35
C ARG A 207 0.36 7.85 -28.07
N SER A 208 0.64 6.59 -27.75
CA SER A 208 -0.02 5.43 -28.36
C SER A 208 -0.27 4.30 -27.37
N CYS A 209 -1.24 3.45 -27.70
CA CYS A 209 -1.53 2.20 -26.99
C CYS A 209 -0.28 1.31 -26.92
N HIS A 210 0.49 1.22 -28.01
CA HIS A 210 1.73 0.45 -28.06
C HIS A 210 2.79 0.96 -27.07
N GLN A 211 3.00 2.28 -27.03
CA GLN A 211 3.94 2.89 -26.07
C GLN A 211 3.51 2.64 -24.62
N ALA A 212 2.22 2.82 -24.34
CA ALA A 212 1.65 2.58 -23.02
C ALA A 212 1.75 1.10 -22.61
N ALA A 213 1.47 0.17 -23.51
CA ALA A 213 1.58 -1.27 -23.26
C ALA A 213 3.02 -1.71 -23.00
N ALA A 214 3.97 -1.19 -23.78
CA ALA A 214 5.40 -1.43 -23.58
C ALA A 214 5.88 -0.96 -22.20
N TRP A 215 5.46 0.25 -21.79
CA TRP A 215 5.77 0.80 -20.46
C TRP A 215 5.20 -0.07 -19.34
N VAL A 216 3.93 -0.50 -19.46
CA VAL A 216 3.29 -1.41 -18.50
C VAL A 216 4.07 -2.72 -18.37
N ALA A 217 4.61 -3.22 -19.49
CA ALA A 217 5.42 -4.43 -19.53
C ALA A 217 6.88 -4.21 -19.06
N GLY A 218 7.26 -2.99 -18.68
CA GLY A 218 8.60 -2.66 -18.15
C GLY A 218 9.65 -2.33 -19.21
N PHE A 219 9.24 -1.99 -20.44
CA PHE A 219 10.16 -1.57 -21.51
C PHE A 219 10.23 -0.05 -21.60
N ASP A 220 11.45 0.51 -21.59
CA ASP A 220 11.69 1.93 -21.82
C ASP A 220 11.55 2.30 -23.31
N ASN A 221 11.97 1.41 -24.20
CA ASN A 221 11.85 1.56 -25.64
C ASN A 221 10.65 0.73 -26.15
N PRO A 222 9.61 1.36 -26.71
CA PRO A 222 8.43 0.64 -27.22
C PRO A 222 8.72 -0.38 -28.32
N ASP A 223 9.76 -0.17 -29.12
CA ASP A 223 10.10 -1.07 -30.24
C ASP A 223 10.58 -2.45 -29.77
N ASP A 224 11.04 -2.54 -28.52
CA ASP A 224 11.50 -3.79 -27.90
C ASP A 224 10.31 -4.65 -27.41
N TYR A 225 9.12 -4.06 -27.29
CA TYR A 225 7.90 -4.75 -26.88
C TYR A 225 7.22 -5.40 -28.08
N GLN A 226 7.34 -6.73 -28.19
CA GLN A 226 6.68 -7.54 -29.21
C GLN A 226 5.88 -8.66 -28.54
N PRO A 227 4.61 -8.41 -28.17
CA PRO A 227 3.81 -9.44 -27.51
C PRO A 227 3.68 -10.67 -28.40
N LEU A 228 3.68 -11.84 -27.77
CA LEU A 228 3.36 -13.12 -28.39
C LEU A 228 1.96 -13.54 -27.93
N ILE A 229 1.29 -14.35 -28.74
CA ILE A 229 0.05 -15.01 -28.29
C ILE A 229 0.51 -16.03 -27.25
N GLU A 230 0.04 -15.92 -26.01
CA GLU A 230 0.20 -16.99 -25.03
C GLU A 230 -0.56 -18.22 -25.54
N ALA A 231 0.16 -19.33 -25.71
CA ALA A 231 -0.35 -20.57 -26.31
C ALA A 231 -1.24 -21.37 -25.36
#